data_AF-A0A0R3QSU1-F1
#
_entry.id   AF-A0A0R3QSU1-F1
#
_cell.length_a   1.000
_cell.length_b   1.000
_cell.length_c   1.000
_cell.angle_alpha   90.00
_cell.angle_beta   90.00
_cell.angle_gamma   90.00
#
_symmetry.space_group_name_H-M   'P 1'
#
loop_
_entity.id
_entity.type
_entity.pdbx_description
1 polymer ?
#
loop_
_entity_poly.entity_id
_entity_poly.type
_entity_poly.pdbx_seq_one_letter_code
_entity_poly.pdbx_strand_id
1 'polypeptide(L)'
;MQIEGLKKLLTMLKPHLLSCGMAKAVKLIRNLIDCCLKIDNDSEFKLALCVEYVQWAKQQNRIFLRHTLEVRLIRLLNEIGRHTDVLTMGAKLRNELKKVESKDIQLEVHLEESKAAFALNNLNRSRIALIAARAIANSSC
;
A
#
# COMPACT_ATOMS: atom_id res chain seq x y z
N MET A 1 -8.83 -20.57 -10.59
CA MET A 1 -10.26 -20.71 -10.20
C MET A 1 -10.63 -19.92 -8.93
N GLN A 2 -9.75 -19.79 -7.92
CA GLN A 2 -10.08 -19.09 -6.66
C GLN A 2 -10.10 -17.54 -6.75
N ILE A 3 -9.27 -16.95 -7.61
CA ILE A 3 -9.11 -15.49 -7.73
C ILE A 3 -10.30 -14.81 -8.42
N GLU A 4 -10.87 -15.46 -9.42
CA GLU A 4 -12.05 -14.92 -10.12
C GLU A 4 -13.24 -14.80 -9.17
N GLY A 5 -13.41 -15.78 -8.25
CA GLY A 5 -14.41 -15.72 -7.20
C GLY A 5 -14.18 -14.55 -6.23
N LEU A 6 -12.93 -14.31 -5.83
CA LEU A 6 -12.54 -13.20 -4.96
C LEU A 6 -12.72 -11.83 -5.65
N LYS A 7 -12.34 -11.72 -6.93
CA LYS A 7 -12.54 -10.51 -7.74
C LYS A 7 -14.02 -10.21 -7.95
N LYS A 8 -14.82 -11.24 -8.23
CA LYS A 8 -16.28 -11.13 -8.35
C LYS A 8 -16.90 -10.69 -7.03
N LEU A 9 -16.49 -11.29 -5.91
CA LEU A 9 -16.92 -10.88 -4.57
C LEU A 9 -16.56 -9.41 -4.28
N LEU A 10 -15.32 -9.02 -4.58
CA LEU A 10 -14.85 -7.64 -4.46
C LEU A 10 -15.69 -6.66 -5.29
N THR A 11 -16.02 -7.02 -6.53
CA THR A 11 -16.85 -6.21 -7.43
C THR A 11 -18.28 -6.11 -6.95
N MET A 12 -18.86 -7.22 -6.46
CA MET A 12 -20.21 -7.25 -5.89
C MET A 12 -20.29 -6.45 -4.59
N LEU A 13 -19.24 -6.46 -3.77
CA LEU A 13 -19.23 -5.74 -2.50
C LEU A 13 -19.05 -4.22 -2.69
N LYS A 14 -18.36 -3.75 -3.74
CA LYS A 14 -18.13 -2.31 -4.01
C LYS A 14 -19.36 -1.41 -3.81
N PRO A 15 -20.54 -1.71 -4.39
CA PRO A 15 -21.75 -0.90 -4.17
C PRO A 15 -22.27 -0.99 -2.72
N HIS A 16 -22.22 -2.17 -2.09
CA HIS A 16 -22.68 -2.37 -0.70
C HIS A 16 -21.74 -1.76 0.35
N LEU A 17 -20.48 -1.51 -0.01
CA LEU A 17 -19.49 -0.86 0.83
C LEU A 17 -19.82 0.63 1.08
N LEU A 18 -20.62 1.26 0.21
CA LEU A 18 -21.14 2.62 0.42
C LEU A 18 -22.31 2.66 1.42
N SER A 19 -23.04 1.55 1.58
CA SER A 19 -24.20 1.45 2.49
C SER A 19 -23.86 0.89 3.86
N CYS A 20 -22.72 0.22 4.03
CA CYS A 20 -22.25 -0.28 5.33
C CYS A 20 -21.44 0.80 6.07
N GLY A 21 -21.41 0.75 7.41
CA GLY A 21 -20.58 1.65 8.20
C GLY A 21 -19.13 1.70 7.70
N MET A 22 -18.67 2.90 7.35
CA MET A 22 -17.46 3.14 6.56
C MET A 22 -16.20 2.45 7.09
N ALA A 23 -16.04 2.39 8.41
CA ALA A 23 -14.88 1.73 9.04
C ALA A 23 -14.85 0.22 8.77
N LYS A 24 -16.01 -0.45 8.75
CA LYS A 24 -16.13 -1.88 8.46
C LYS A 24 -15.85 -2.14 6.98
N ALA A 25 -16.38 -1.29 6.09
CA ALA A 25 -16.15 -1.37 4.66
C ALA A 25 -14.65 -1.27 4.31
N VAL A 26 -13.95 -0.27 4.86
CA VAL A 26 -12.50 -0.09 4.67
C VAL A 26 -11.71 -1.30 5.16
N LYS A 27 -12.02 -1.83 6.35
CA LYS A 27 -11.35 -3.03 6.89
C LYS A 27 -11.58 -4.25 5.99
N LEU A 28 -12.80 -4.44 5.50
CA LEU A 28 -13.14 -5.56 4.63
C LEU A 28 -12.37 -5.49 3.30
N ILE A 29 -12.33 -4.32 2.66
CA ILE A 29 -11.59 -4.10 1.41
C ILE A 29 -10.11 -4.43 1.60
N ARG A 30 -9.49 -3.91 2.67
CA ARG A 30 -8.08 -4.18 2.97
C ARG A 30 -7.81 -5.68 3.12
N ASN A 31 -8.61 -6.35 3.94
CA ASN A 31 -8.45 -7.79 4.19
C ASN A 31 -8.64 -8.62 2.92
N LEU A 32 -9.63 -8.28 2.08
CA LEU A 32 -9.88 -8.99 0.82
C LEU A 32 -8.74 -8.79 -0.18
N ILE A 33 -8.21 -7.57 -0.30
CA ILE A 33 -7.04 -7.29 -1.15
C ILE A 33 -5.82 -8.06 -0.63
N ASP A 34 -5.56 -8.03 0.68
CA ASP A 34 -4.46 -8.78 1.27
C ASP A 34 -4.58 -10.29 1.01
N CYS A 35 -5.80 -10.85 1.09
CA CYS A 35 -6.08 -12.22 0.69
C CYS A 35 -5.79 -12.47 -0.79
N CYS A 36 -6.23 -11.58 -1.70
CA CYS A 36 -5.95 -11.70 -3.13
C CYS A 36 -4.45 -11.69 -3.44
N LEU A 37 -3.68 -10.89 -2.71
CA LEU A 37 -2.23 -10.74 -2.92
C LEU A 37 -1.42 -11.94 -2.38
N LYS A 38 -1.94 -12.66 -1.39
CA LYS A 38 -1.32 -13.89 -0.83
C LYS A 38 -1.50 -15.11 -1.72
N ILE A 39 -2.50 -15.12 -2.60
CA ILE A 39 -2.68 -16.23 -3.54
C ILE A 39 -1.55 -16.19 -4.55
N ASP A 40 -0.92 -17.33 -4.80
CA ASP A 40 0.15 -17.45 -5.77
C ASP A 40 -0.45 -17.23 -7.17
N ASN A 41 -0.11 -16.09 -7.75
CA ASN A 41 -0.71 -15.60 -8.99
C ASN A 41 0.20 -14.59 -9.64
N ASP A 42 -0.06 -14.37 -10.92
CA ASP A 42 0.60 -13.37 -11.73
C ASP A 42 0.69 -12.00 -11.05
N SER A 43 1.91 -11.47 -11.01
CA SER A 43 2.28 -10.17 -10.46
C SER A 43 1.55 -9.03 -11.17
N GLU A 44 1.29 -9.15 -12.47
CA GLU A 44 0.61 -8.12 -13.25
C GLU A 44 -0.87 -8.01 -12.84
N PHE A 45 -1.54 -9.14 -12.61
CA PHE A 45 -2.88 -9.13 -12.00
C PHE A 45 -2.90 -8.43 -10.63
N LYS A 46 -1.94 -8.74 -9.75
CA LYS A 46 -1.85 -8.15 -8.41
C LYS A 46 -1.64 -6.63 -8.49
N LEU A 47 -0.81 -6.17 -9.43
CA LEU A 47 -0.59 -4.74 -9.68
C LEU A 47 -1.87 -4.06 -10.16
N ALA A 48 -2.54 -4.64 -11.17
CA ALA A 48 -3.77 -4.09 -11.73
C ALA A 48 -4.86 -3.92 -10.65
N LEU A 49 -5.03 -4.93 -9.80
CA LEU A 49 -5.99 -4.90 -8.69
C LEU A 49 -5.67 -3.77 -7.70
N CYS A 50 -4.42 -3.65 -7.26
CA CYS A 50 -4.00 -2.58 -6.35
C CYS A 50 -4.22 -1.19 -6.96
N VAL A 51 -3.83 -0.99 -8.22
CA VAL A 51 -4.01 0.30 -8.92
C VAL A 51 -5.49 0.65 -9.03
N GLU A 52 -6.34 -0.30 -9.41
CA GLU A 52 -7.79 -0.12 -9.49
C GLU A 52 -8.39 0.37 -8.17
N TYR A 53 -8.00 -0.25 -7.06
CA TYR A 53 -8.52 0.11 -5.74
C TYR A 53 -7.94 1.41 -5.19
N VAL A 54 -6.71 1.77 -5.54
CA VAL A 54 -6.15 3.11 -5.27
C VAL A 54 -6.98 4.18 -5.98
N GLN A 55 -7.32 3.98 -7.26
CA GLN A 55 -8.17 4.91 -8.00
C GLN A 55 -9.58 5.00 -7.42
N TRP A 56 -10.16 3.87 -7.06
CA TRP A 56 -11.47 3.85 -6.40
C TRP A 56 -11.45 4.62 -5.07
N ALA A 57 -10.45 4.39 -4.21
CA ALA A 57 -10.31 5.10 -2.95
C ALA A 57 -10.16 6.63 -3.16
N LYS A 58 -9.45 7.03 -4.22
CA LYS A 58 -9.33 8.45 -4.63
C LYS A 58 -10.69 9.03 -5.06
N GLN A 59 -11.45 8.33 -5.91
CA GLN A 59 -12.78 8.76 -6.35
C GLN A 59 -13.77 8.92 -5.19
N GLN A 60 -13.64 8.09 -4.17
CA GLN A 60 -14.49 8.13 -2.96
C GLN A 60 -13.98 9.14 -1.90
N ASN A 61 -12.97 9.95 -2.21
CA ASN A 61 -12.32 10.88 -1.29
C ASN A 61 -11.85 10.23 0.03
N ARG A 62 -11.36 8.98 -0.04
CA ARG A 62 -10.91 8.21 1.12
C ARG A 62 -9.39 8.21 1.21
N ILE A 63 -8.83 9.32 1.70
CA ILE A 63 -7.39 9.56 1.76
C ILE A 63 -6.64 8.45 2.53
N PHE A 64 -7.11 8.08 3.73
CA PHE A 64 -6.46 7.05 4.55
C PHE A 64 -6.45 5.66 3.88
N LEU A 65 -7.58 5.27 3.27
CA LEU A 65 -7.66 4.01 2.52
C LEU A 65 -6.72 4.06 1.31
N ARG A 66 -6.72 5.16 0.56
CA ARG A 66 -5.82 5.37 -0.58
C ARG A 66 -4.37 5.21 -0.15
N HIS A 67 -3.94 5.88 0.91
CA HIS A 67 -2.57 5.79 1.43
C HIS A 67 -2.20 4.36 1.86
N THR A 68 -3.12 3.66 2.53
CA THR A 68 -2.93 2.26 2.92
C THR A 68 -2.73 1.35 1.69
N LEU A 69 -3.53 1.56 0.64
CA LEU A 69 -3.45 0.81 -0.60
C LEU A 69 -2.19 1.16 -1.41
N GLU A 70 -1.78 2.42 -1.42
CA GLU A 70 -0.53 2.85 -2.03
C GLU A 70 0.69 2.21 -1.34
N VAL A 71 0.72 2.13 0.00
CA VAL A 71 1.77 1.37 0.72
C VAL A 71 1.75 -0.11 0.32
N ARG A 72 0.57 -0.72 0.18
CA ARG A 72 0.50 -2.11 -0.26
C ARG A 72 1.03 -2.29 -1.69
N LEU A 73 0.74 -1.34 -2.58
CA LEU A 73 1.30 -1.31 -3.93
C LEU A 73 2.82 -1.11 -3.92
N ILE A 74 3.37 -0.25 -3.04
CA ILE A 74 4.82 -0.10 -2.83
C ILE A 74 5.43 -1.46 -2.47
N ARG A 75 4.88 -2.16 -1.48
CA ARG A 75 5.36 -3.49 -1.07
C ARG A 75 5.37 -4.48 -2.22
N LEU A 76 4.28 -4.53 -3.00
CA LEU A 76 4.18 -5.40 -4.16
C LEU A 76 5.24 -5.07 -5.23
N LEU A 77 5.46 -3.78 -5.51
CA LEU A 77 6.52 -3.34 -6.43
C LEU A 77 7.91 -3.79 -5.96
N ASN A 78 8.17 -3.76 -4.65
CA ASN A 78 9.42 -4.27 -4.07
C ASN A 78 9.54 -5.80 -4.19
N GLU A 79 8.46 -6.53 -3.91
CA GLU A 79 8.40 -8.00 -4.02
C GLU A 79 8.76 -8.47 -5.45
N ILE A 80 8.38 -7.70 -6.48
CA ILE A 80 8.62 -8.02 -7.90
C ILE A 80 9.87 -7.36 -8.49
N GLY A 81 10.71 -6.72 -7.68
CA GLY A 81 11.99 -6.13 -8.12
C GLY A 81 11.90 -4.73 -8.76
N ARG A 82 10.73 -4.08 -8.75
CA ARG A 82 10.53 -2.73 -9.30
C ARG A 82 10.94 -1.62 -8.30
N HIS A 83 12.20 -1.67 -7.86
CA HIS A 83 12.71 -0.81 -6.79
C HIS A 83 12.75 0.69 -7.14
N THR A 84 12.95 1.04 -8.41
CA THR A 84 12.93 2.45 -8.87
C THR A 84 11.54 3.07 -8.75
N ASP A 85 10.50 2.29 -9.04
CA ASP A 85 9.11 2.71 -8.89
C ASP A 85 8.73 2.88 -7.42
N VAL A 86 9.22 1.99 -6.55
CA VAL A 86 9.08 2.13 -5.09
C VAL A 86 9.61 3.46 -4.60
N LEU A 87 10.84 3.82 -4.99
CA LEU A 87 11.46 5.08 -4.56
C LEU A 87 10.71 6.31 -5.10
N THR A 88 10.13 6.21 -6.30
CA THR A 88 9.36 7.28 -6.92
C THR A 88 8.00 7.46 -6.23
N MET A 89 7.28 6.36 -6.02
CA MET A 89 5.95 6.39 -5.41
C MET A 89 6.02 6.70 -3.92
N GLY A 90 7.01 6.15 -3.21
CA GLY A 90 7.29 6.47 -1.81
C GLY A 90 7.58 7.96 -1.62
N ALA A 91 8.39 8.58 -2.49
CA ALA A 91 8.65 10.01 -2.41
C ALA A 91 7.39 10.88 -2.57
N LYS A 92 6.50 10.51 -3.51
CA LYS A 92 5.20 11.18 -3.68
C LYS A 92 4.35 11.04 -2.42
N LEU A 93 4.19 9.81 -1.92
CA LEU A 93 3.36 9.52 -0.75
C LEU A 93 3.89 10.21 0.51
N ARG A 94 5.21 10.22 0.76
CA ARG A 94 5.78 10.96 1.90
C ARG A 94 5.46 12.45 1.87
N ASN A 95 5.47 13.08 0.69
CA ASN A 95 5.12 14.50 0.59
C ASN A 95 3.66 14.77 0.97
N GLU A 96 2.76 13.84 0.68
CA GLU A 96 1.37 13.93 1.11
C GLU A 96 1.21 13.66 2.61
N LEU A 97 1.95 12.67 3.13
CA LEU A 97 1.90 12.29 4.55
C LEU A 97 2.48 13.35 5.49
N LYS A 98 3.24 14.34 5.01
CA LYS A 98 3.64 15.51 5.83
C LYS A 98 2.43 16.26 6.40
N LYS A 99 1.26 16.15 5.76
CA LYS A 99 0.01 16.80 6.18
C LYS A 99 -0.91 15.88 7.00
N VAL A 100 -0.50 14.63 7.23
CA VAL A 100 -1.34 13.58 7.83
C VAL A 100 -0.54 12.85 8.91
N GLU A 101 -1.02 12.86 10.15
CA GLU A 101 -0.34 12.26 11.32
C GLU A 101 -0.39 10.72 11.39
N SER A 102 -0.51 10.02 10.25
CA SER A 102 -0.51 8.56 10.25
C SER A 102 0.92 8.02 10.30
N LYS A 103 1.47 7.94 11.51
CA LYS A 103 2.83 7.43 11.78
C LYS A 103 3.03 6.01 11.26
N ASP A 104 2.03 5.14 11.36
CA ASP A 104 2.10 3.77 10.85
C ASP A 104 2.35 3.72 9.34
N ILE A 105 1.64 4.53 8.56
CA ILE A 105 1.81 4.59 7.10
C ILE A 105 3.18 5.18 6.77
N GLN A 106 3.62 6.23 7.47
CA GLN A 106 4.93 6.83 7.26
C GLN A 106 6.07 5.84 7.54
N LEU A 107 5.97 5.09 8.64
CA LEU A 107 6.91 4.04 9.02
C LEU A 107 7.07 3.01 7.90
N GLU A 108 5.94 2.51 7.39
CA GLU A 108 5.92 1.48 6.35
C GLU A 108 6.52 1.97 5.02
N VAL A 109 6.22 3.22 4.63
CA VAL A 109 6.84 3.82 3.44
C VAL A 109 8.37 3.87 3.59
N HIS A 110 8.87 4.33 4.73
CA HIS A 110 10.31 4.40 4.98
C HIS A 110 10.98 3.02 5.00
N LEU A 111 10.31 2.01 5.55
CA LEU A 111 10.82 0.64 5.56
C LEU A 111 10.96 0.09 4.13
N GLU A 112 9.95 0.26 3.29
CA GLU A 112 9.99 -0.22 1.90
C GLU A 112 11.01 0.55 1.05
N GLU A 113 11.19 1.85 1.28
CA GLU A 113 12.23 2.62 0.60
C GLU A 113 13.64 2.23 1.04
N SER A 114 13.83 1.85 2.30
CA SER A 114 15.10 1.32 2.79
C SER A 114 15.47 0.02 2.08
N LYS A 115 14.50 -0.90 1.92
CA LYS A 115 14.66 -2.17 1.18
C LYS A 115 14.97 -1.93 -0.30
N ALA A 116 14.20 -1.05 -0.96
CA ALA A 116 14.40 -0.71 -2.37
C ALA A 116 15.77 -0.07 -2.63
N ALA A 117 16.18 0.87 -1.77
CA ALA A 117 17.49 1.51 -1.88
C ALA A 117 18.64 0.52 -1.65
N PHE A 118 18.48 -0.43 -0.73
CA PHE A 118 19.45 -1.50 -0.51
C PHE A 118 19.59 -2.38 -1.73
N ALA A 119 18.47 -2.82 -2.32
CA ALA A 119 18.46 -3.64 -3.54
C ALA A 119 19.11 -2.94 -4.75
N LEU A 120 19.06 -1.60 -4.79
CA LEU A 120 19.74 -0.77 -5.80
C LEU A 120 21.20 -0.42 -5.43
N ASN A 121 21.79 -1.07 -4.43
CA ASN A 121 23.14 -0.81 -3.92
C ASN A 121 23.37 0.63 -3.42
N ASN A 122 22.31 1.37 -3.08
CA ASN A 122 22.40 2.71 -2.52
C ASN A 122 22.34 2.67 -0.99
N LEU A 123 23.46 2.27 -0.37
CA LEU A 123 23.56 2.04 1.07
C LEU A 123 23.30 3.31 1.90
N ASN A 124 23.74 4.47 1.41
CA ASN A 124 23.51 5.75 2.09
C ASN A 124 22.01 6.07 2.18
N ARG A 125 21.30 5.96 1.06
CA ARG A 125 19.85 6.19 1.04
C ARG A 125 19.10 5.15 1.86
N SER A 126 19.52 3.88 1.79
CA SER A 126 18.92 2.80 2.57
C SER A 126 19.03 3.06 4.09
N ARG A 127 20.22 3.46 4.55
CA ARG A 127 20.48 3.77 5.96
C ARG A 127 19.65 4.97 6.43
N ILE A 128 19.59 6.05 5.64
CA ILE A 128 18.80 7.24 5.99
C ILE A 128 17.32 6.89 6.15
N ALA A 129 16.76 6.12 5.21
CA ALA A 129 15.36 5.68 5.28
C ALA A 129 15.10 4.79 6.52
N LEU A 130 16.04 3.90 6.86
CA LEU A 130 15.92 3.05 8.05
C LEU A 130 15.98 3.84 9.36
N ILE A 131 16.84 4.86 9.44
CA ILE A 131 16.90 5.75 10.61
C ILE A 131 15.58 6.49 10.78
N ALA A 132 15.00 7.02 9.68
CA ALA A 132 13.69 7.66 9.72
C ALA A 132 12.59 6.71 10.19
N ALA A 133 12.55 5.48 9.66
CA ALA A 133 11.63 4.43 10.11
C ALA A 133 11.77 4.19 11.63
N ARG A 134 13.00 3.99 12.12
CA ARG A 134 13.25 3.76 13.54
C ARG A 134 12.83 4.93 14.42
N ALA A 135 13.07 6.17 13.98
CA ALA A 135 12.64 7.36 14.71
C ALA A 135 11.11 7.43 14.85
N ILE A 136 10.37 7.11 13.78
CA ILE A 136 8.91 7.08 13.80
C ILE A 136 8.41 5.97 14.73
N ALA A 137 8.97 4.77 14.63
CA ALA A 137 8.61 3.63 15.49
C ALA A 137 8.81 3.97 16.98
N ASN A 138 9.95 4.55 17.34
CA ASN A 138 10.22 4.96 18.72
C ASN A 138 9.26 6.06 19.21
N SER A 139 8.82 6.95 18.32
CA SER A 139 7.86 8.02 18.66
C SER A 139 6.40 7.57 18.74
N SER A 140 6.13 6.30 18.39
CA SER A 140 4.79 5.71 18.37
C SER A 140 4.55 4.76 19.55
N CYS A 141 5.59 4.51 20.36
CA CYS A 141 5.51 3.86 21.67
C CYS A 141 5.15 4.85 22.77
#